data_AF-A0A354DIH7-F1
#
_entry.id   AF-A0A354DIH7-F1
#
_cell.length_a   1.000
_cell.length_b   1.000
_cell.length_c   1.000
_cell.angle_alpha   90.00
_cell.angle_beta   90.00
_cell.angle_gamma   90.00
#
_symmetry.space_group_name_H-M   'P 1'
#
loop_
_entity.id
_entity.type
_entity.pdbx_description
1 polymer ?
#
loop_
_entity_poly.entity_id
_entity_poly.type
_entity_poly.pdbx_seq_one_letter_code
_entity_poly.pdbx_strand_id
1 'polypeptide(L)'
;MSFFKRLKEKVSAQTEAITGKFKAGLSKTRGAFAKIEELVLRSKKIDEEFFEELEEILIGADVGVNTVIQLVDELRDETRKRKLENSAELQPILSEKLVNLLH
;
A
#
# COMPACT_ATOMS: atom_id res chain seq x y z
N MET A 1 -32.68 29.53 -4.21
CA MET A 1 -31.33 28.93 -4.19
C MET A 1 -30.99 28.15 -2.89
N SER A 2 -31.92 27.83 -1.99
CA SER A 2 -31.62 27.09 -0.74
C SER A 2 -31.71 25.57 -0.89
N PHE A 3 -32.60 25.08 -1.76
CA PHE A 3 -32.81 23.66 -2.03
C PHE A 3 -31.56 22.96 -2.59
N PHE A 4 -30.91 23.55 -3.61
CA PHE A 4 -29.70 23.00 -4.22
C PHE A 4 -28.50 22.96 -3.26
N LYS A 5 -28.39 23.94 -2.34
CA LYS A 5 -27.34 23.94 -1.31
C LYS A 5 -27.52 22.78 -0.32
N ARG A 6 -28.74 22.55 0.14
CA ARG A 6 -29.07 21.42 1.05
C ARG A 6 -28.91 20.07 0.37
N LEU A 7 -29.20 19.97 -0.93
CA LEU A 7 -28.96 18.78 -1.73
C LEU A 7 -27.46 18.49 -1.87
N LYS A 8 -26.65 19.51 -2.20
CA LYS A 8 -25.19 19.39 -2.26
C LYS A 8 -24.57 18.99 -0.92
N GLU A 9 -25.02 19.60 0.19
CA GLU A 9 -24.57 19.25 1.54
C GLU A 9 -24.92 17.80 1.91
N LYS A 10 -26.15 17.33 1.62
CA LYS A 10 -26.54 15.94 1.85
C LYS A 10 -25.72 14.95 1.02
N VAL A 11 -25.48 15.25 -0.25
CA VAL A 11 -24.65 14.41 -1.13
C VAL A 11 -23.20 14.39 -0.65
N SER A 12 -22.62 15.53 -0.26
CA SER A 12 -21.26 15.60 0.29
C SER A 12 -21.13 14.78 1.57
N ALA A 13 -22.07 14.95 2.51
CA ALA A 13 -22.07 14.21 3.77
C ALA A 13 -22.24 12.69 3.56
N GLN A 14 -23.06 12.28 2.58
CA GLN A 14 -23.22 10.87 2.23
C GLN A 14 -21.94 10.29 1.60
N THR A 15 -21.28 11.03 0.71
CA THR A 15 -20.00 10.62 0.11
C THR A 15 -18.88 10.53 1.16
N GLU A 16 -18.81 11.48 2.10
CA GLU A 16 -17.88 11.42 3.23
C GLU A 16 -18.14 10.21 4.12
N ALA A 17 -19.41 9.91 4.41
CA ALA A 17 -19.77 8.74 5.22
C ALA A 17 -19.41 7.41 4.54
N ILE A 18 -19.63 7.27 3.23
CA ILE A 18 -19.24 6.07 2.46
C ILE A 18 -17.71 5.94 2.41
N THR A 19 -17.02 7.03 2.11
CA THR A 19 -15.55 7.06 2.08
C THR A 19 -14.96 6.77 3.45
N GLY A 20 -15.57 7.29 4.52
CA GLY A 20 -15.18 7.03 5.91
C GLY A 20 -15.30 5.56 6.27
N LYS A 21 -16.41 4.91 5.91
CA LYS A 21 -16.59 3.45 6.12
C LYS A 21 -15.57 2.62 5.33
N PHE A 22 -15.30 2.99 4.08
CA PHE A 22 -14.31 2.31 3.25
C PHE A 22 -12.90 2.45 3.84
N LYS A 23 -12.50 3.67 4.24
CA LYS A 23 -11.23 3.94 4.92
C LYS A 23 -11.10 3.17 6.24
N ALA A 24 -12.18 3.04 7.01
CA ALA A 24 -12.19 2.26 8.23
C ALA A 24 -12.01 0.75 7.95
N GLY A 25 -12.64 0.23 6.89
CA GLY A 25 -12.46 -1.15 6.44
C GLY A 25 -11.03 -1.48 5.98
N LEU A 26 -10.33 -0.49 5.42
CA LEU A 26 -8.92 -0.61 4.98
C LEU A 26 -7.89 -0.31 6.07
N SER A 27 -8.30 -0.27 7.35
CA SER A 27 -7.41 0.05 8.47
C SER A 27 -6.20 -0.88 8.58
N LYS A 28 -6.39 -2.20 8.34
CA LYS A 28 -5.30 -3.19 8.32
C LYS A 28 -4.27 -2.88 7.25
N THR A 29 -4.72 -2.71 6.00
CA THR A 29 -3.87 -2.36 4.86
C THR A 29 -3.12 -1.07 5.14
N ARG A 30 -3.81 -0.03 5.63
CA ARG A 30 -3.17 1.24 6.00
C ARG A 30 -2.11 1.08 7.09
N GLY A 31 -2.35 0.22 8.08
CA GLY A 31 -1.37 -0.12 9.11
C GLY A 31 -0.14 -0.82 8.53
N ALA A 32 -0.32 -1.73 7.57
CA ALA A 32 0.79 -2.37 6.86
C ALA A 32 1.62 -1.36 6.07
N PHE A 33 0.98 -0.45 5.33
CA PHE A 33 1.69 0.62 4.61
C PHE A 33 2.49 1.53 5.54
N ALA A 34 1.97 1.84 6.74
CA ALA A 34 2.74 2.62 7.73
C ALA A 34 3.99 1.87 8.22
N LYS A 35 3.92 0.55 8.41
CA LYS A 35 5.09 -0.28 8.75
C LYS A 35 6.10 -0.34 7.61
N ILE A 36 5.64 -0.36 6.36
CA ILE A 36 6.51 -0.33 5.17
C ILE A 36 7.22 1.03 5.08
N GLU A 37 6.53 2.14 5.38
CA GLU A 37 7.17 3.46 5.47
C GLU A 37 8.25 3.50 6.55
N GLU A 38 7.99 2.92 7.72
CA GLU A 38 8.97 2.79 8.79
C GLU A 38 10.18 1.94 8.36
N LEU A 39 9.94 0.80 7.70
CA LEU A 39 10.97 -0.06 7.14
C LEU A 39 11.85 0.69 6.14
N VAL A 40 11.25 1.43 5.21
CA VAL A 40 11.96 2.24 4.22
C VAL A 40 12.82 3.32 4.88
N LEU A 41 12.31 3.98 5.91
CA LEU A 41 13.06 5.01 6.64
C LEU A 41 14.26 4.44 7.40
N ARG A 42 14.13 3.22 7.93
CA ARG A 42 15.17 2.54 8.71
C ARG A 42 16.23 1.90 7.81
N SER A 43 15.79 1.16 6.80
CA SER A 43 16.63 0.38 5.89
C SER A 43 16.87 1.17 4.62
N LYS A 44 17.94 1.98 4.59
CA LYS A 44 18.30 2.78 3.41
C LYS A 44 18.66 1.95 2.17
N LYS A 45 19.12 0.72 2.37
CA LYS A 45 19.51 -0.21 1.30
C LYS A 45 18.42 -1.25 1.11
N ILE A 46 18.33 -1.74 -0.12
CA ILE A 46 17.46 -2.85 -0.50
C ILE A 46 18.32 -4.13 -0.48
N ASP A 47 18.36 -4.80 0.67
CA ASP A 47 19.07 -6.06 0.89
C ASP A 47 18.10 -7.19 1.26
N GLU A 48 18.63 -8.36 1.59
CA GLU A 48 17.82 -9.55 1.88
C GLU A 48 16.94 -9.35 3.11
N GLU A 49 17.49 -8.73 4.16
CA GLU A 49 16.78 -8.42 5.41
C GLU A 49 15.60 -7.48 5.16
N PHE A 50 15.77 -6.47 4.30
CA PHE A 50 14.67 -5.61 3.87
C PHE A 50 13.53 -6.40 3.22
N PHE A 51 13.84 -7.35 2.32
CA PHE A 51 12.81 -8.14 1.64
C PHE A 51 12.10 -9.11 2.59
N GLU A 52 12.84 -9.78 3.48
CA GLU A 52 12.24 -10.67 4.49
C GLU A 52 11.24 -9.92 5.37
N GLU A 53 11.60 -8.73 5.86
CA GLU A 53 10.72 -7.95 6.71
C GLU A 53 9.50 -7.39 5.94
N LEU A 54 9.70 -7.02 4.66
CA LEU A 54 8.60 -6.65 3.77
C LEU A 54 7.61 -7.82 3.59
N GLU A 55 8.10 -9.05 3.42
CA GLU A 55 7.25 -10.24 3.32
C GLU A 55 6.41 -10.43 4.60
N GLU A 56 7.04 -10.35 5.77
CA GLU A 56 6.35 -10.49 7.06
C GLU A 56 5.23 -9.46 7.22
N ILE A 57 5.49 -8.20 6.87
CA ILE A 57 4.50 -7.12 6.96
C ILE A 57 3.30 -7.43 6.04
N LEU A 58 3.55 -7.86 4.80
CA LEU A 58 2.50 -8.13 3.82
C LEU A 58 1.69 -9.39 4.16
N ILE A 59 2.34 -10.44 4.67
CA ILE A 59 1.65 -11.64 5.16
C ILE A 59 0.74 -11.26 6.35
N GLY A 60 1.25 -10.46 7.29
CA GLY A 60 0.46 -9.95 8.41
C GLY A 60 -0.68 -9.00 8.02
N ALA A 61 -0.69 -8.51 6.77
CA ALA A 61 -1.73 -7.66 6.21
C ALA A 61 -2.85 -8.44 5.49
N ASP A 62 -2.90 -9.77 5.63
CA ASP A 62 -3.86 -10.67 4.98
C ASP A 62 -3.72 -10.73 3.43
N VAL A 63 -2.53 -10.48 2.87
CA VAL A 63 -2.27 -10.62 1.41
C VAL A 63 -2.15 -12.08 0.98
N GLY A 64 -1.71 -12.96 1.88
CA GLY A 64 -1.51 -14.39 1.63
C GLY A 64 -0.10 -14.74 1.16
N VAL A 65 0.43 -15.85 1.69
CA VAL A 65 1.85 -16.22 1.54
C VAL A 65 2.29 -16.37 0.08
N ASN A 66 1.53 -17.11 -0.74
CA ASN A 66 1.90 -17.34 -2.14
C ASN A 66 1.98 -16.04 -2.96
N THR A 67 1.03 -15.13 -2.73
CA THR A 67 0.96 -13.83 -3.41
C THR A 67 2.11 -12.94 -2.96
N VAL A 68 2.46 -12.96 -1.68
CA VAL A 68 3.58 -12.18 -1.15
C VAL A 68 4.92 -12.67 -1.72
N ILE A 69 5.16 -13.98 -1.77
CA ILE A 69 6.38 -14.54 -2.36
C ILE A 69 6.53 -14.09 -3.82
N GLN A 70 5.47 -14.25 -4.62
CA GLN A 70 5.48 -13.81 -6.02
C GLN A 70 5.74 -12.31 -6.16
N LEU A 71 5.07 -11.49 -5.34
CA LEU A 71 5.22 -10.05 -5.33
C LEU A 71 6.65 -9.62 -4.99
N VAL A 72 7.26 -10.24 -3.97
CA VAL A 72 8.62 -9.90 -3.54
C VAL A 72 9.67 -10.36 -4.55
N ASP A 73 9.50 -11.51 -5.18
CA ASP A 73 10.34 -11.94 -6.30
C ASP A 73 10.30 -10.93 -7.46
N GLU A 74 9.09 -10.47 -7.82
CA GLU A 74 8.93 -9.43 -8.84
C GLU A 74 9.57 -8.10 -8.44
N LEU A 75 9.49 -7.71 -7.17
CA LEU A 75 10.14 -6.51 -6.65
C LEU A 75 11.66 -6.61 -6.66
N ARG A 76 12.22 -7.79 -6.34
CA ARG A 76 13.66 -8.07 -6.47
C ARG A 76 14.12 -7.91 -7.91
N ASP A 77 13.34 -8.45 -8.86
CA ASP A 77 13.63 -8.31 -10.28
C ASP A 77 13.57 -6.86 -10.76
N GLU A 78 12.54 -6.11 -10.36
CA GLU A 78 12.43 -4.68 -10.70
C GLU A 78 13.56 -3.85 -10.08
N THR A 79 13.94 -4.14 -8.84
CA THR A 79 15.09 -3.52 -8.16
C THR A 79 16.37 -3.70 -8.98
N ARG A 80 16.63 -4.92 -9.43
CA ARG A 80 17.79 -5.25 -10.27
C ARG A 80 17.73 -4.57 -11.63
N LYS A 81 16.58 -4.61 -12.31
CA LYS A 81 16.39 -4.02 -13.65
C LYS A 81 16.56 -2.50 -13.63
N ARG A 82 15.99 -1.84 -12.63
CA ARG A 82 16.01 -0.36 -12.51
C ARG A 82 17.23 0.15 -11.75
N LYS A 83 18.07 -0.75 -11.20
CA LYS A 83 19.24 -0.43 -10.37
C LYS A 83 18.88 0.50 -9.20
N LEU A 84 17.80 0.16 -8.50
CA LEU A 84 17.37 0.94 -7.35
C LEU A 84 18.40 0.77 -6.23
N GLU A 85 18.86 1.88 -5.68
CA GLU A 85 19.82 1.87 -4.57
C GLU A 85 19.15 2.23 -3.24
N ASN A 86 18.03 2.95 -3.30
CA ASN A 86 17.31 3.44 -2.14
C ASN A 86 15.94 2.76 -2.01
N SER A 87 15.66 2.24 -0.81
CA SER A 87 14.38 1.62 -0.46
C SER A 87 13.17 2.53 -0.68
N ALA A 88 13.34 3.86 -0.60
CA ALA A 88 12.28 4.82 -0.88
C ALA A 88 11.78 4.75 -2.34
N GLU A 89 12.61 4.29 -3.27
CA GLU A 89 12.24 4.10 -4.67
C GLU A 89 11.35 2.86 -4.87
N LEU A 90 11.33 1.94 -3.90
CA LEU A 90 10.56 0.70 -3.97
C LEU A 90 9.09 0.90 -3.60
N GLN A 91 8.78 1.84 -2.72
CA GLN A 91 7.41 2.12 -2.27
C GLN A 91 6.41 2.37 -3.44
N PRO A 92 6.70 3.24 -4.43
CA PRO A 92 5.80 3.44 -5.56
C PRO A 92 5.63 2.18 -6.43
N ILE A 93 6.70 1.38 -6.58
CA ILE A 93 6.67 0.13 -7.38
C ILE A 93 5.83 -0.93 -6.67
N LEU A 94 5.97 -1.06 -5.36
CA LEU A 94 5.12 -1.93 -4.55
C LEU A 94 3.64 -1.56 -4.70
N SER A 95 3.31 -0.27 -4.63
CA SER A 95 1.93 0.21 -4.82
C SER A 95 1.40 -0.15 -6.20
N GLU A 96 2.18 0.07 -7.27
CA GLU A 96 1.85 -0.31 -8.63
C GLU A 96 1.56 -1.81 -8.74
N LYS A 97 2.44 -2.66 -8.20
CA LYS A 97 2.30 -4.11 -8.20
C LYS A 97 1.06 -4.58 -7.45
N LEU A 98 0.80 -4.03 -6.27
CA LEU A 98 -0.38 -4.35 -5.47
C LEU A 98 -1.68 -3.96 -6.18
N VAL A 99 -1.71 -2.84 -6.90
CA VAL A 99 -2.87 -2.46 -7.74
C VAL A 99 -3.04 -3.44 -8.90
N ASN A 100 -1.95 -3.88 -9.52
CA ASN A 100 -2.02 -4.86 -10.61
C ASN A 100 -2.57 -6.22 -10.17
N LEU A 101 -2.44 -6.59 -8.90
CA LEU A 101 -3.07 -7.82 -8.35
C LEU A 101 -4.61 -7.72 -8.26
N LEU A 102 -5.18 -6.52 -8.37
CA LEU A 102 -6.63 -6.29 -8.28
C LEU A 102 -7.32 -6.28 -9.66
N HIS A 103 -6.56 -6.42 -10.75
CA HIS A 103 -7.03 -6.51 -12.14
C HIS A 103 -6.95 -7.95 -12.66
#